data_AF-A0A0F2RJ30-F1
#
_entry.id   AF-A0A0F2RJ30-F1
#
_cell.length_a   1.000
_cell.length_b   1.000
_cell.length_c   1.000
_cell.angle_alpha   90.00
_cell.angle_beta   90.00
_cell.angle_gamma   90.00
#
_symmetry.space_group_name_H-M   'P 1'
#
loop_
_entity.id
_entity.type
_entity.pdbx_description
1 polymer ?
#
loop_
_entity_poly.entity_id
_entity_poly.type
_entity_poly.pdbx_seq_one_letter_code
_entity_poly.pdbx_strand_id
1 'polypeptide(L)'
;MKPRVNIRLSHELHRKLDEMVLAPGATKSAIMEDALRAYLDPQRTAARDDILLQRLDRIEARQNAMERDLALCLETLGQFVLYWLTRTDPIPEAERDAAQLLGQRRFEFFIDQVARRVASDEPLSKRALSASAADDLND
;
A
#
# COMPACT_ATOMS: atom_id res chain seq x y z
N MET A 1 -9.71 50.79 7.35
CA MET A 1 -10.49 51.19 6.15
C MET A 1 -10.06 50.28 5.00
N LYS A 2 -10.98 49.57 4.33
CA LYS A 2 -10.62 48.60 3.28
C LYS A 2 -10.47 49.32 1.93
N PRO A 3 -9.35 49.19 1.20
CA PRO A 3 -9.18 49.81 -0.12
C PRO A 3 -10.13 49.19 -1.14
N ARG A 4 -10.73 50.00 -2.03
CA ARG A 4 -11.57 49.51 -3.12
C ARG A 4 -10.70 49.08 -4.29
N VAL A 5 -10.89 47.85 -4.76
CA VAL A 5 -10.21 47.28 -5.93
C VAL A 5 -11.26 46.86 -6.95
N ASN A 6 -11.15 47.36 -8.18
CA ASN A 6 -12.02 46.96 -9.29
C ASN A 6 -11.34 45.87 -10.11
N ILE A 7 -11.88 44.65 -10.07
CA ILE A 7 -11.33 43.48 -10.75
C ILE A 7 -12.36 42.98 -11.77
N ARG A 8 -11.93 42.74 -13.01
CA ARG A 8 -12.76 42.09 -14.02
C ARG A 8 -12.62 40.58 -13.87
N LEU A 9 -13.75 39.90 -13.72
CA LEU A 9 -13.83 38.44 -13.69
C LEU A 9 -14.35 37.94 -15.04
N SER A 10 -13.94 36.74 -15.45
CA SER A 10 -14.59 36.06 -16.57
C SER A 10 -16.04 35.74 -16.20
N HIS A 11 -16.90 35.61 -17.21
CA HIS A 11 -18.33 35.32 -17.02
C HIS A 11 -18.54 34.02 -16.22
N GLU A 12 -17.71 33.00 -16.46
CA GLU A 12 -17.76 31.74 -15.71
C GLU A 12 -17.40 31.90 -14.23
N LEU A 13 -16.35 32.69 -13.92
CA LEU A 13 -15.91 32.94 -12.55
C LEU A 13 -16.94 33.76 -11.77
N HIS A 14 -17.55 34.75 -12.42
CA HIS A 14 -18.63 35.52 -11.82
C HIS A 14 -19.83 34.63 -11.47
N ARG A 15 -20.23 33.73 -12.38
CA ARG A 15 -21.32 32.77 -12.12
C ARG A 15 -21.02 31.87 -10.92
N LYS A 16 -19.81 31.28 -10.86
CA LYS A 16 -19.40 30.46 -9.72
C LYS A 16 -19.41 31.23 -8.41
N LEU A 17 -18.98 32.50 -8.44
CA LEU A 17 -19.02 33.36 -7.25
C LEU A 17 -20.45 33.65 -6.80
N ASP A 18 -21.39 33.86 -7.72
CA ASP A 18 -22.82 34.02 -7.40
C ASP A 18 -23.39 32.75 -6.74
N GLU A 19 -23.06 31.58 -7.27
CA GLU A 19 -23.50 30.29 -6.72
C GLU A 19 -22.99 30.08 -5.28
N MET A 20 -21.76 30.49 -4.97
CA MET A 20 -21.17 30.35 -3.63
C MET A 20 -21.80 31.28 -2.57
N VAL A 21 -22.42 32.38 -2.98
CA VAL A 21 -23.06 33.37 -2.08
C VAL A 21 -24.48 32.94 -1.66
N LEU A 22 -25.02 31.89 -2.25
CA LEU A 22 -26.33 31.32 -1.86
C LEU A 22 -26.32 30.71 -0.45
N ALA A 23 -25.14 30.52 0.16
CA ALA A 23 -25.01 30.10 1.55
C ALA A 23 -25.29 31.26 2.54
N PRO A 24 -26.10 31.06 3.60
CA PRO A 24 -26.45 32.12 4.55
C PRO A 24 -25.20 32.74 5.20
N GLY A 25 -25.07 34.07 5.11
CA GLY A 25 -24.01 34.84 5.77
C GLY A 25 -22.72 35.07 4.95
N ALA A 26 -22.61 34.54 3.74
CA ALA A 26 -21.46 34.79 2.86
C ALA A 26 -21.70 36.01 1.96
N THR A 27 -20.69 36.88 1.80
CA THR A 27 -20.73 37.98 0.81
C THR A 27 -19.65 37.75 -0.25
N LYS A 28 -19.88 38.23 -1.48
CA LYS A 28 -18.86 38.17 -2.57
C LYS A 28 -17.51 38.71 -2.13
N SER A 29 -17.51 39.82 -1.37
CA SER A 29 -16.30 40.44 -0.85
C SER A 29 -15.60 39.58 0.19
N ALA A 30 -16.34 38.91 1.09
CA ALA A 30 -15.76 38.01 2.08
C ALA A 30 -15.13 36.78 1.42
N ILE A 31 -15.83 36.17 0.45
CA ILE A 31 -15.30 35.02 -0.31
C ILE A 31 -14.04 35.41 -1.08
N MET A 32 -14.04 36.57 -1.75
CA MET A 32 -12.85 37.09 -2.45
C MET A 32 -11.68 37.36 -1.52
N GLU A 33 -11.92 37.96 -0.35
CA GLU A 33 -10.87 38.22 0.65
C GLU A 33 -10.29 36.91 1.20
N ASP A 34 -11.14 35.92 1.51
CA ASP A 34 -10.69 34.63 2.02
C ASP A 34 -9.95 33.83 0.95
N ALA A 35 -10.41 33.85 -0.29
CA ALA A 35 -9.71 33.22 -1.41
C ALA A 35 -8.33 33.86 -1.64
N LEU A 36 -8.25 35.20 -1.60
CA LEU A 36 -6.99 35.91 -1.79
C LEU A 36 -6.03 35.68 -0.62
N ARG A 37 -6.53 35.70 0.63
CA ARG A 37 -5.73 35.35 1.82
C ARG A 37 -5.20 33.93 1.71
N ALA A 38 -6.04 32.99 1.29
CA ALA A 38 -5.67 31.59 1.17
C ALA A 38 -4.78 31.28 -0.05
N TYR A 39 -4.77 32.15 -1.07
CA TYR A 39 -3.86 32.09 -2.22
C TYR A 39 -2.49 32.68 -1.89
N LEU A 40 -2.47 33.76 -1.10
CA LEU A 40 -1.24 34.44 -0.68
C LEU A 40 -0.60 33.84 0.58
N ASP A 41 -1.13 32.75 1.12
CA ASP A 41 -0.59 32.07 2.30
C ASP A 41 0.52 31.07 1.92
N PRO A 42 1.82 31.41 2.08
CA PRO A 42 2.91 30.51 1.77
C PRO A 42 2.95 29.29 2.69
N GLN A 43 2.43 29.38 3.93
CA GLN A 43 2.39 28.25 4.85
C GLN A 43 1.42 27.18 4.37
N ARG A 44 0.34 27.56 3.68
CA ARG A 44 -0.64 26.63 3.13
C ARG A 44 -0.09 25.81 1.96
N THR A 45 0.76 26.39 1.12
CA THR A 45 1.45 25.66 0.04
C THR A 45 2.52 24.75 0.63
N ALA A 46 3.37 25.27 1.52
CA ALA A 46 4.40 24.48 2.20
C ALA A 46 3.81 23.28 2.97
N ALA A 47 2.73 23.48 3.74
CA ALA A 47 2.08 22.40 4.48
C ALA A 47 1.45 21.34 3.57
N ARG A 48 0.98 21.71 2.37
CA ARG A 48 0.48 20.74 1.38
C ARG A 48 1.61 19.90 0.82
N ASP A 49 2.71 20.53 0.45
CA ASP A 49 3.88 19.86 -0.11
C ASP A 49 4.53 18.93 0.94
N ASP A 50 4.60 19.35 2.20
CA ASP A 50 5.10 18.53 3.32
C ASP A 50 4.26 17.26 3.52
N ILE A 51 2.93 17.36 3.47
CA ILE A 51 2.05 16.18 3.58
C ILE A 51 2.26 15.23 2.39
N LEU A 52 2.49 15.76 1.19
CA LEU A 52 2.79 14.96 0.02
C LEU A 52 4.13 14.24 0.15
N LEU A 53 5.17 14.94 0.58
CA LEU A 53 6.49 14.36 0.86
C LEU A 53 6.39 13.25 1.91
N GLN A 54 5.73 13.48 3.04
CA GLN A 54 5.54 12.45 4.06
C GLN A 54 4.79 11.21 3.54
N ARG A 55 3.84 11.40 2.61
CA ARG A 55 3.14 10.26 1.98
C ARG A 55 4.08 9.51 1.04
N LEU A 56 4.92 10.20 0.28
CA LEU A 56 5.94 9.59 -0.58
C LEU A 56 6.95 8.81 0.24
N ASP A 57 7.48 9.38 1.33
CA ASP A 57 8.42 8.70 2.23
C ASP A 57 7.83 7.39 2.79
N ARG A 58 6.54 7.41 3.14
CA ARG A 58 5.84 6.19 3.59
C ARG A 58 5.68 5.15 2.49
N ILE A 59 5.48 5.57 1.25
CA ILE A 59 5.39 4.66 0.09
C ILE A 59 6.76 4.04 -0.15
N GLU A 60 7.83 4.84 -0.15
CA GLU A 60 9.20 4.39 -0.33
C GLU A 60 9.61 3.40 0.78
N ALA A 61 9.32 3.71 2.04
CA ALA A 61 9.59 2.80 3.15
C ALA A 61 8.87 1.46 2.99
N ARG A 62 7.61 1.48 2.50
CA ARG A 62 6.85 0.25 2.20
C ARG A 62 7.43 -0.51 1.03
N GLN A 63 7.87 0.17 -0.02
CA GLN A 63 8.53 -0.45 -1.17
C GLN A 63 9.83 -1.14 -0.75
N ASN A 64 10.68 -0.45 0.02
CA ASN A 64 11.93 -1.02 0.53
C ASN A 64 11.70 -2.21 1.46
N ALA A 65 10.59 -2.24 2.20
CA ALA A 65 10.19 -3.43 2.96
C ALA A 65 9.79 -4.58 2.02
N MET A 66 8.96 -4.32 1.01
CA MET A 66 8.55 -5.33 0.02
C MET A 66 9.74 -5.91 -0.76
N GLU A 67 10.70 -5.09 -1.16
CA GLU A 67 11.91 -5.54 -1.85
C GLU A 67 12.75 -6.48 -0.98
N ARG A 68 12.89 -6.18 0.31
CA ARG A 68 13.56 -7.08 1.27
C ARG A 68 12.81 -8.39 1.46
N ASP A 69 11.49 -8.32 1.63
CA ASP A 69 10.66 -9.52 1.78
C ASP A 69 10.73 -10.40 0.52
N LEU A 70 10.79 -9.79 -0.68
CA LEU A 70 10.94 -10.51 -1.95
C LEU A 70 12.32 -11.16 -2.07
N ALA A 71 13.39 -10.47 -1.68
CA ALA A 71 14.74 -11.03 -1.65
C ALA A 71 14.81 -12.25 -0.72
N LEU A 72 14.25 -12.14 0.49
CA LEU A 72 14.20 -13.25 1.44
C LEU A 72 13.36 -14.43 0.92
N CYS A 73 12.25 -14.16 0.23
CA CYS A 73 11.46 -15.20 -0.45
C CYS A 73 12.30 -15.93 -1.52
N LEU A 74 13.08 -15.18 -2.31
CA LEU A 74 13.92 -15.74 -3.37
C LEU A 74 15.05 -16.60 -2.78
N GLU A 75 15.71 -16.14 -1.73
CA GLU A 75 16.75 -16.90 -1.02
C GLU A 75 16.18 -18.20 -0.43
N THR A 76 15.03 -18.11 0.23
CA THR A 76 14.35 -19.28 0.82
C THR A 76 13.94 -20.29 -0.25
N LEU A 77 13.41 -19.83 -1.39
CA LEU A 77 13.06 -20.68 -2.51
C LEU A 77 14.29 -21.33 -3.14
N GLY A 78 15.36 -20.55 -3.35
CA GLY A 78 16.63 -21.07 -3.87
C GLY A 78 17.20 -22.17 -2.97
N GLN A 79 17.18 -21.96 -1.66
CA GLN A 79 17.63 -22.95 -0.67
C GLN A 79 16.74 -24.21 -0.68
N PHE A 80 15.42 -24.04 -0.77
CA PHE A 80 14.48 -25.16 -0.88
C PHE A 80 14.73 -25.99 -2.15
N VAL A 81 14.90 -25.35 -3.31
CA VAL A 81 15.18 -26.04 -4.58
C VAL A 81 16.52 -26.78 -4.52
N LEU A 82 17.57 -26.13 -3.98
CA LEU A 82 18.87 -26.76 -3.81
C LEU A 82 18.78 -27.98 -2.88
N TYR A 83 18.11 -27.85 -1.75
CA TYR A 83 17.88 -28.96 -0.83
C TYR A 83 17.13 -30.10 -1.52
N TRP A 84 16.05 -29.78 -2.24
CA TRP A 84 15.27 -30.77 -2.96
C TRP A 84 16.11 -31.54 -4.00
N LEU A 85 16.91 -30.84 -4.81
CA LEU A 85 17.77 -31.47 -5.82
C LEU A 85 18.92 -32.30 -5.23
N THR A 86 19.40 -31.96 -4.03
CA THR A 86 20.58 -32.60 -3.43
C THR A 86 20.23 -33.72 -2.44
N ARG A 87 19.03 -33.72 -1.86
CA ARG A 87 18.62 -34.67 -0.82
C ARG A 87 17.48 -35.59 -1.21
N THR A 88 16.75 -35.31 -2.29
CA THR A 88 15.63 -36.17 -2.69
C THR A 88 16.13 -37.36 -3.48
N ASP A 89 15.89 -38.57 -2.96
CA ASP A 89 16.20 -39.81 -3.67
C ASP A 89 15.38 -39.90 -4.97
N PRO A 90 15.98 -40.34 -6.09
CA PRO A 90 15.27 -40.49 -7.35
C PRO A 90 14.19 -41.57 -7.23
N ILE A 91 12.98 -41.26 -7.69
CA ILE A 91 11.84 -42.17 -7.67
C ILE A 91 12.08 -43.31 -8.69
N PRO A 92 11.89 -44.59 -8.31
CA PRO A 92 12.00 -45.71 -9.23
C PRO A 92 11.11 -45.55 -10.47
N GLU A 93 11.58 -45.98 -11.64
CA GLU A 93 10.89 -45.75 -12.92
C GLU A 93 9.43 -46.21 -12.92
N ALA A 94 9.16 -47.36 -12.32
CA ALA A 94 7.85 -47.99 -12.25
C ALA A 94 6.84 -47.23 -11.37
N GLU A 95 7.31 -46.37 -10.48
CA GLU A 95 6.48 -45.63 -9.52
C GLU A 95 6.30 -44.16 -9.92
N ARG A 96 6.98 -43.68 -10.98
CA ARG A 96 6.98 -42.27 -11.39
C ARG A 96 5.58 -41.73 -11.65
N ASP A 97 4.76 -42.45 -12.41
CA ASP A 97 3.41 -42.00 -12.75
C ASP A 97 2.52 -41.88 -11.50
N ALA A 98 2.60 -42.86 -10.61
CA ALA A 98 1.86 -42.85 -9.35
C ALA A 98 2.33 -41.71 -8.42
N ALA A 99 3.65 -41.51 -8.32
CA ALA A 99 4.24 -40.44 -7.52
C ALA A 99 3.91 -39.04 -8.08
N GLN A 100 3.92 -38.88 -9.40
CA GLN A 100 3.51 -37.64 -10.07
C GLN A 100 2.05 -37.32 -9.78
N LEU A 101 1.15 -38.30 -9.91
CA LEU A 101 -0.27 -38.13 -9.64
C LEU A 101 -0.53 -37.76 -8.18
N LEU A 102 0.17 -38.40 -7.24
CA LEU A 102 0.08 -38.07 -5.82
C LEU A 102 0.63 -36.68 -5.52
N GLY A 103 1.76 -36.30 -6.14
CA GLY A 103 2.35 -34.98 -6.03
C GLY A 103 1.39 -33.88 -6.49
N GLN A 104 0.72 -34.09 -7.63
CA GLN A 104 -0.26 -33.15 -8.16
C GLN A 104 -1.45 -32.97 -7.20
N ARG A 105 -2.00 -34.06 -6.65
CA ARG A 105 -3.08 -34.00 -5.65
C ARG A 105 -2.66 -33.25 -4.39
N ARG A 106 -1.44 -33.50 -3.89
CA ARG A 106 -0.90 -32.80 -2.71
C ARG A 106 -0.71 -31.31 -3.00
N PHE A 107 -0.26 -30.97 -4.20
CA PHE A 107 -0.09 -29.58 -4.61
C PHE A 107 -1.44 -28.84 -4.70
N GLU A 108 -2.45 -29.44 -5.32
CA GLU A 108 -3.80 -28.87 -5.37
C GLU A 108 -4.37 -28.63 -3.97
N PHE A 109 -4.20 -29.60 -3.06
CA PHE A 109 -4.62 -29.43 -1.66
C PHE A 109 -3.88 -28.30 -0.96
N PHE A 110 -2.56 -28.19 -1.16
CA PHE A 110 -1.77 -27.09 -0.62
C PHE A 110 -2.25 -25.73 -1.16
N ILE A 111 -2.52 -25.61 -2.46
CA ILE A 111 -3.04 -24.37 -3.07
C ILE A 111 -4.37 -23.98 -2.45
N ASP A 112 -5.27 -24.93 -2.22
CA ASP A 112 -6.54 -24.70 -1.54
C ASP A 112 -6.34 -24.23 -0.07
N GLN A 113 -5.36 -24.80 0.65
CA GLN A 113 -4.97 -24.31 1.98
C GLN A 113 -4.43 -22.87 1.95
N VAL A 114 -3.58 -22.54 0.97
CA VAL A 114 -3.04 -21.19 0.79
C VAL A 114 -4.15 -20.21 0.44
N ALA A 115 -5.05 -20.55 -0.49
CA ALA A 115 -6.17 -19.72 -0.90
C ALA A 115 -7.10 -19.39 0.28
N ARG A 116 -7.46 -20.41 1.09
CA ARG A 116 -8.22 -20.20 2.34
C ARG A 116 -7.49 -19.27 3.31
N ARG A 117 -6.16 -19.42 3.41
CA ARG A 117 -5.36 -18.60 4.31
C ARG A 117 -5.23 -17.17 3.84
N VAL A 118 -5.04 -16.91 2.54
CA VAL A 118 -5.02 -15.56 1.96
C VAL A 118 -6.38 -14.88 2.13
N ALA A 119 -7.46 -15.63 2.06
CA ALA A 119 -8.80 -15.14 2.37
C ALA A 119 -9.01 -14.86 3.88
N SER A 120 -8.16 -15.40 4.76
CA SER A 120 -8.14 -15.09 6.18
C SER A 120 -7.16 -13.95 6.46
N ASP A 121 -7.56 -12.97 7.27
CA ASP A 121 -6.80 -11.72 7.47
C ASP A 121 -5.52 -11.88 8.34
N GLU A 122 -5.01 -13.11 8.50
CA GLU A 122 -3.85 -13.41 9.34
C GLU A 122 -2.63 -13.87 8.50
N PRO A 123 -1.64 -12.97 8.30
CA PRO A 123 -0.48 -13.26 7.45
C PRO A 123 0.41 -14.35 8.06
N LEU A 124 0.89 -15.26 7.21
CA LEU A 124 1.76 -16.38 7.61
C LEU A 124 3.07 -15.91 8.25
N SER A 125 3.61 -14.78 7.79
CA SER A 125 4.83 -14.15 8.34
C SER A 125 4.68 -13.84 9.82
N LYS A 126 3.53 -13.30 10.25
CA LYS A 126 3.25 -13.00 11.65
C LYS A 126 3.29 -14.26 12.53
N ARG A 127 2.83 -15.39 11.99
CA ARG A 127 2.79 -16.67 12.70
C ARG A 127 4.17 -17.34 12.78
N ALA A 128 4.94 -17.30 11.70
CA ALA A 128 6.30 -17.82 11.67
C ALA A 128 7.22 -17.06 12.66
N LEU A 129 7.09 -15.73 12.71
CA LEU A 129 7.82 -14.90 13.65
C LEU A 129 7.38 -15.14 15.11
N SER A 130 6.07 -15.34 15.36
CA SER A 130 5.59 -15.68 16.71
C SER A 130 5.99 -17.08 17.17
N ALA A 131 6.17 -18.03 16.26
CA ALA A 131 6.61 -19.38 16.57
C ALA A 131 8.12 -19.42 16.90
N SER A 132 8.93 -18.70 16.13
CA SER A 132 10.38 -18.54 16.41
C SER A 132 10.63 -17.87 17.77
N ALA A 133 9.86 -16.82 18.11
CA ALA A 133 10.00 -16.13 19.39
C ALA A 133 9.50 -16.96 20.60
N ALA A 134 8.68 -17.99 20.37
CA ALA A 134 8.20 -18.89 21.42
C ALA A 134 9.20 -20.01 21.73
N ASP A 135 10.01 -20.44 20.76
CA ASP A 135 11.11 -21.38 20.98
C ASP A 135 12.28 -20.72 21.74
N ASP A 136 12.56 -19.44 21.52
CA ASP A 136 13.62 -18.69 22.23
C ASP A 136 13.32 -18.43 23.73
N LEU A 137 12.09 -18.68 24.20
CA LEU A 137 11.70 -18.51 25.62
C LEU A 137 11.72 -19.83 26.41
N ASN A 138 12.00 -20.96 25.75
CA ASN A 138 11.92 -22.29 26.35
C ASN A 138 13.27 -23.03 26.38
N ASP A 139 14.36 -22.33 26.01
CA ASP A 139 15.77 -22.67 26.22
C ASP A 139 16.41 -21.72 27.26
#